data_AF-A0A2E9KY40-F1
#
_entry.id   AF-A0A2E9KY40-F1
#
_cell.length_a   1.000
_cell.length_b   1.000
_cell.length_c   1.000
_cell.angle_alpha   90.00
_cell.angle_beta   90.00
_cell.angle_gamma   90.00
#
_symmetry.space_group_name_H-M   'P 1'
#
loop_
_entity.id
_entity.type
_entity.pdbx_description
1 polymer ?
#
loop_
_entity_poly.entity_id
_entity_poly.type
_entity_poly.pdbx_seq_one_letter_code
_entity_poly.pdbx_strand_id
1 'polypeptide(L)' 'MENFNEFINYCLDFYGVNGLYDQGRTKEQIAYATLMYLDSCNDMITWGDGDSLDRERVRDTMNELYN' A
#
# COMPACT_ATOMS: atom_id res chain seq x y z
N MET A 1 2.80 13.54 -0.30
CA MET A 1 2.77 12.72 -1.53
C MET A 1 1.73 13.35 -2.44
N GLU A 2 2.05 13.66 -3.69
CA GLU A 2 1.21 14.58 -4.49
C GLU A 2 0.11 13.88 -5.27
N ASN A 3 0.21 12.56 -5.51
CA ASN A 3 -0.83 11.80 -6.20
C ASN A 3 -0.79 10.29 -5.91
N PHE A 4 -1.88 9.61 -6.30
CA PHE A 4 -2.05 8.17 -6.11
C PHE A 4 -0.90 7.34 -6.72
N ASN A 5 -0.43 7.71 -7.91
CA ASN A 5 0.63 6.95 -8.60
C ASN A 5 1.98 7.03 -7.86
N GLU A 6 2.28 8.17 -7.23
CA GLU A 6 3.46 8.29 -6.34
C GLU A 6 3.37 7.38 -5.13
N PHE A 7 2.19 7.23 -4.53
CA PHE A 7 2.00 6.29 -3.41
C PHE A 7 2.18 4.84 -3.83
N ILE A 8 1.66 4.47 -4.99
CA ILE A 8 1.85 3.12 -5.52
C ILE A 8 3.32 2.84 -5.78
N ASN A 9 4.05 3.80 -6.37
CA ASN A 9 5.49 3.66 -6.59
C ASN A 9 6.27 3.60 -5.27
N TYR A 10 5.88 4.41 -4.28
CA TYR A 10 6.45 4.34 -2.93
C TYR A 10 6.25 2.95 -2.29
N CYS A 11 5.07 2.34 -2.46
CA CYS A 11 4.84 0.98 -1.99
C CYS A 11 5.66 -0.05 -2.80
N LEU A 12 5.83 0.14 -4.11
CA LEU A 12 6.66 -0.72 -4.97
C LEU A 12 8.13 -0.71 -4.56
N ASP A 13 8.68 0.44 -4.20
CA ASP A 13 10.06 0.57 -3.71
C ASP A 13 10.31 -0.26 -2.43
N PHE A 14 9.25 -0.60 -1.70
CA PHE A 14 9.31 -1.43 -0.50
C PHE A 14 8.95 -2.89 -0.80
N TYR A 15 7.83 -3.16 -1.45
CA TYR A 15 7.26 -4.52 -1.53
C TYR A 15 7.25 -5.13 -2.94
N GLY A 16 7.61 -4.34 -3.95
CA GLY A 16 7.77 -4.82 -5.31
C GLY A 16 9.03 -5.68 -5.48
N VAL A 17 9.21 -6.21 -6.70
CA VAL A 17 10.41 -6.96 -7.06
C VAL A 17 11.65 -6.07 -6.90
N ASN A 18 12.66 -6.55 -6.16
CA ASN A 18 13.85 -5.83 -5.71
C ASN A 18 13.57 -4.64 -4.76
N GLY A 19 12.38 -4.59 -4.14
CA GLY A 19 12.07 -3.61 -3.10
C GLY A 19 12.83 -3.86 -1.80
N LEU A 20 12.83 -2.88 -0.89
CA LEU A 20 13.54 -2.97 0.40
C LEU A 20 13.11 -4.19 1.24
N TYR A 21 11.83 -4.55 1.15
CA TYR A 21 11.20 -5.71 1.75
C TYR A 21 10.49 -6.49 0.64
N ASP A 22 11.28 -6.99 -0.32
CA ASP A 22 10.77 -7.67 -1.51
C ASP A 22 9.75 -8.77 -1.16
N GLN A 23 8.54 -8.59 -1.68
CA GLN A 23 7.43 -9.53 -1.61
C GLN A 23 6.90 -9.88 -3.02
N GLY A 24 7.61 -9.46 -4.08
CA GLY A 24 7.21 -9.66 -5.46
C GLY A 24 5.88 -9.01 -5.83
N ARG A 25 5.45 -7.95 -5.11
CA ARG A 25 4.14 -7.33 -5.33
C ARG A 25 4.11 -6.57 -6.66
N THR A 26 3.03 -6.72 -7.40
CA THR A 26 2.81 -5.96 -8.64
C THR A 26 2.14 -4.62 -8.37
N LYS A 27 2.23 -3.72 -9.35
CA LYS A 27 1.58 -2.40 -9.29
C LYS A 27 0.07 -2.53 -9.09
N GLU A 28 -0.54 -3.51 -9.75
CA GLU A 28 -1.98 -3.80 -9.69
C GLU A 28 -2.39 -4.32 -8.31
N GLN A 29 -1.58 -5.21 -7.72
CA GLN A 29 -1.82 -5.74 -6.38
C GLN A 29 -1.78 -4.63 -5.32
N ILE A 30 -0.79 -3.74 -5.41
CA ILE A 30 -0.66 -2.58 -4.53
C ILE A 30 -1.82 -1.62 -4.75
N ALA A 31 -2.17 -1.29 -5.99
CA ALA A 31 -3.29 -0.40 -6.29
C ALA A 31 -4.61 -0.93 -5.73
N TYR A 32 -4.89 -2.22 -5.88
CA TYR A 32 -6.08 -2.85 -5.34
C TYR A 32 -6.08 -2.84 -3.80
N ALA A 33 -4.97 -3.22 -3.16
CA ALA A 33 -4.85 -3.18 -1.71
C ALA A 33 -4.97 -1.75 -1.15
N THR A 34 -4.45 -0.74 -1.85
CA THR A 34 -4.64 0.66 -1.46
C THR A 34 -6.11 1.06 -1.49
N LEU A 35 -6.87 0.63 -2.51
CA LEU A 35 -8.32 0.92 -2.56
C LEU A 35 -9.07 0.24 -1.42
N MET A 36 -8.75 -1.02 -1.11
CA MET A 36 -9.33 -1.75 0.02
C MET A 36 -9.01 -1.08 1.36
N TYR A 37 -7.76 -0.63 1.53
CA TYR A 37 -7.36 0.13 2.71
C TYR A 37 -8.14 1.44 2.81
N LEU A 38 -8.22 2.22 1.73
CA LEU A 38 -8.98 3.48 1.71
C LEU A 38 -10.46 3.28 2.03
N ASP A 39 -11.08 2.18 1.56
CA ASP A 39 -12.47 1.84 1.87
C ASP A 39 -12.65 1.43 3.35
N SER A 40 -11.61 0.86 3.97
CA SER A 40 -11.62 0.53 5.41
C SER A 40 -11.47 1.75 6.33
N CYS A 41 -11.05 2.90 5.79
CA CYS A 41 -10.82 4.10 6.58
C CYS A 41 -12.10 4.63 7.21
N ASN A 42 -12.00 5.06 8.47
CA ASN A 42 -13.09 5.60 9.29
C ASN A 42 -12.51 6.48 10.41
N ASP A 43 -13.32 6.84 11.41
CA ASP A 43 -12.90 7.70 12.54
C ASP A 43 -11.70 7.17 13.35
N MET A 44 -11.41 5.87 13.29
CA MET A 44 -10.28 5.23 13.99
C MET A 44 -9.09 4.93 13.07
N ILE A 45 -9.36 4.65 11.79
CA ILE A 45 -8.34 4.34 10.78
C ILE A 45 -8.39 5.42 9.73
N THR A 46 -7.51 6.41 9.83
CA THR A 46 -7.47 7.53 8.90
C THR A 46 -6.36 7.37 7.88
N TRP A 47 -6.63 7.83 6.65
CA TRP A 47 -5.61 8.04 5.62
C TRP A 47 -4.66 9.16 6.05
N GLY A 48 -3.35 8.88 6.04
CA GLY A 48 -2.28 9.78 6.49
C GLY A 48 -1.57 10.54 5.37
N ASP A 49 -2.23 10.75 4.23
CA ASP A 49 -1.65 11.39 3.03
C ASP A 49 -0.46 10.63 2.41
N GLY A 50 -0.49 9.30 2.51
CA GLY A 50 0.49 8.40 1.91
C GLY A 50 1.76 8.30 2.75
N ASP A 51 1.63 8.36 4.08
CA ASP A 51 2.77 8.26 4.99
C ASP A 51 3.29 6.81 5.13
N SER A 52 4.26 6.61 6.02
CA SER A 52 4.80 5.27 6.25
C SER A 52 3.79 4.32 6.89
N LEU A 53 2.82 4.82 7.65
CA LEU A 53 1.78 4.01 8.28
C LEU A 53 0.76 3.54 7.23
N ASP A 54 0.36 4.41 6.31
CA ASP A 54 -0.47 4.06 5.16
C ASP A 54 0.18 2.93 4.36
N ARG A 55 1.48 3.05 4.06
CA ARG A 55 2.24 2.02 3.35
C ARG A 55 2.21 0.67 4.09
N GLU A 56 2.37 0.67 5.41
CA GLU A 56 2.32 -0.56 6.22
C GLU A 56 0.92 -1.17 6.26
N ARG A 57 -0.14 -0.36 6.31
CA ARG A 57 -1.52 -0.85 6.22
C ARG A 57 -1.83 -1.45 4.85
N VAL A 58 -1.28 -0.89 3.77
CA VAL A 58 -1.36 -1.49 2.43
C VAL A 58 -0.61 -2.81 2.37
N ARG A 59 0.57 -2.92 2.99
CA ARG A 59 1.29 -4.20 3.13
C ARG A 59 0.43 -5.25 3.82
N ASP A 60 -0.19 -4.88 4.94
CA ASP A 60 -0.99 -5.82 5.72
C ASP A 60 -2.22 -6.27 4.93
N THR A 61 -2.88 -5.33 4.24
CA THR A 61 -3.97 -5.64 3.31
C THR A 61 -3.52 -6.58 2.18
N MET A 62 -2.35 -6.35 1.58
CA MET A 62 -1.80 -7.26 0.56
C MET A 62 -1.52 -8.66 1.13
N ASN A 63 -1.01 -8.73 2.36
CA ASN A 63 -0.73 -10.01 3.01
C ASN A 63 -2.01 -10.80 3.30
N GLU A 64 -3.10 -10.13 3.65
CA GLU A 64 -4.41 -10.78 3.83
C GLU A 64 -5.01 -11.28 2.51
N LEU A 65 -4.78 -10.56 1.40
CA LEU A 65 -5.35 -10.88 0.09
C LEU A 65 -4.59 -11.97 -0.67
N TYR A 66 -3.28 -12.08 -0.48
CA TYR A 66 -2.41 -12.82 -1.41
C TYR A 66 -1.47 -13.84 -0.75
N ASN A 67 -1.49 -14.01 0.57
CA ASN A 67 -0.73 -15.05 1.28
C ASN A 67 -1.67 -16.13 1.81
#